data_AF-A0A840ZGE2-F1
#
_entry.id   AF-A0A840ZGE2-F1
#
_cell.length_a   1.000
_cell.length_b   1.000
_cell.length_c   1.000
_cell.angle_alpha   90.00
_cell.angle_beta   90.00
_cell.angle_gamma   90.00
#
_symmetry.space_group_name_H-M   'P 1'
#
loop_
_entity.id
_entity.type
_entity.pdbx_description
1 polymer ?
#
loop_
_entity_poly.entity_id
_entity_poly.type
_entity_poly.pdbx_seq_one_letter_code
_entity_poly.pdbx_strand_id
1 'polypeptide(L)'
;MILDPGSLTLAALPLPITLAVSVIDGRRRIIPDPLNLLLLASGLAVATLREPDPATLAACLAQAAMAFGLLWALRALYTRLRGRTGLGLGDVKFVGAATAWIGLTGLPFLILIASTTALAALALAALAGRQITREFRLPFGPFLAVGLHAALLAGHIP
;
A
#
# COMPACT_ATOMS: atom_id res chain seq x y z
N MET A 1 -19.71 9.91 7.97
CA MET A 1 -18.73 9.77 6.86
C MET A 1 -19.28 10.57 5.69
N ILE A 2 -19.05 11.88 5.67
CA ILE A 2 -19.45 12.72 4.54
C ILE A 2 -18.28 12.66 3.56
N LEU A 3 -18.50 12.07 2.39
CA LEU A 3 -17.56 12.10 1.28
C LEU A 3 -17.47 13.56 0.81
N ASP A 4 -16.58 14.34 1.39
CA ASP A 4 -16.31 15.70 0.94
C ASP A 4 -15.50 15.67 -0.36
N PRO A 5 -15.62 16.71 -1.22
CA PRO A 5 -14.85 16.77 -2.46
C PRO A 5 -13.33 16.66 -2.27
N GLY A 6 -12.81 17.06 -1.11
CA GLY A 6 -11.39 16.98 -0.76
C GLY A 6 -10.91 15.53 -0.58
N SER A 7 -11.62 14.72 0.20
CA SER A 7 -11.29 13.30 0.37
C SER A 7 -11.40 12.51 -0.95
N LEU A 8 -12.38 12.83 -1.80
CA LEU A 8 -12.52 12.23 -3.13
C LEU A 8 -11.35 12.56 -4.07
N THR A 9 -10.91 13.83 -4.08
CA THR A 9 -9.78 14.26 -4.92
C THR A 9 -8.46 13.63 -4.48
N LEU A 10 -8.22 13.54 -3.17
CA LEU A 10 -7.04 12.89 -2.62
C LEU A 10 -6.99 11.40 -2.94
N ALA A 11 -8.13 10.70 -2.84
CA ALA A 11 -8.24 9.30 -3.24
C ALA A 11 -8.08 9.13 -4.76
N ALA A 12 -8.58 10.05 -5.58
CA ALA A 12 -8.43 9.95 -7.04
C ALA A 12 -6.99 10.16 -7.54
N LEU A 13 -6.18 10.94 -6.83
CA LEU A 13 -4.84 11.36 -7.29
C LEU A 13 -3.83 10.20 -7.46
N PRO A 14 -3.69 9.23 -6.53
CA PRO A 14 -2.82 8.07 -6.72
C PRO A 14 -3.44 6.97 -7.59
N LEU A 15 -4.68 7.12 -8.05
CA LEU A 15 -5.41 6.10 -8.82
C LEU A 15 -4.68 5.63 -10.09
N PRO A 16 -4.15 6.49 -10.98
CA PRO A 16 -3.43 6.01 -12.17
C PRO A 16 -2.17 5.20 -11.83
N ILE A 17 -1.45 5.60 -10.77
CA ILE A 17 -0.23 4.92 -10.32
C ILE A 17 -0.58 3.55 -9.75
N THR A 18 -1.56 3.51 -8.84
CA THR A 18 -2.02 2.28 -8.19
C THR A 18 -2.71 1.32 -9.15
N LEU A 19 -3.39 1.82 -10.19
CA LEU A 19 -3.92 1.02 -11.28
C LEU A 19 -2.79 0.36 -12.09
N ALA A 20 -1.76 1.14 -12.46
CA ALA A 20 -0.59 0.59 -13.15
C ALA A 20 0.13 -0.48 -12.30
N VAL A 21 0.29 -0.23 -11.00
CA VAL A 21 0.82 -1.23 -10.04
C VAL A 21 -0.06 -2.49 -10.04
N SER A 22 -1.38 -2.33 -9.94
CA SER A 22 -2.32 -3.47 -9.89
C SER A 22 -2.28 -4.31 -11.16
N VAL A 23 -2.21 -3.68 -12.33
CA VAL A 23 -2.11 -4.37 -13.63
C VAL A 23 -0.78 -5.10 -13.77
N ILE A 24 0.34 -4.45 -13.42
CA ILE A 24 1.66 -5.05 -13.55
C ILE A 24 1.84 -6.18 -12.54
N ASP A 25 1.39 -6.00 -11.29
CA ASP A 25 1.44 -7.03 -10.26
C ASP A 25 0.56 -8.23 -10.63
N GLY A 26 -0.64 -8.00 -11.15
CA GLY A 26 -1.52 -9.08 -11.63
C GLY A 26 -0.91 -9.92 -12.77
N ARG A 27 -0.08 -9.31 -13.62
CA ARG A 27 0.55 -10.00 -14.77
C ARG A 27 1.92 -10.60 -14.46
N ARG A 28 2.74 -9.89 -13.69
CA ARG A 28 4.17 -10.19 -13.49
C ARG A 28 4.54 -10.45 -12.03
N ARG A 29 3.62 -10.24 -11.08
CA ARG A 29 3.84 -10.39 -9.62
C ARG A 29 5.02 -9.56 -9.10
N ILE A 30 5.21 -8.39 -9.68
CA ILE A 30 6.28 -7.44 -9.35
C ILE A 30 5.65 -6.05 -9.31
N ILE A 31 6.02 -5.28 -8.29
CA ILE A 31 5.73 -3.84 -8.22
C ILE A 31 6.99 -3.09 -8.68
N PRO A 32 6.95 -2.38 -9.83
CA PRO A 32 8.09 -1.64 -10.34
C PRO A 32 8.56 -0.55 -9.38
N ASP A 33 9.86 -0.46 -9.16
CA ASP A 33 10.48 0.58 -8.34
C ASP A 33 10.12 2.01 -8.80
N PRO A 34 10.05 2.33 -10.11
CA PRO A 34 9.61 3.65 -10.56
C PRO A 34 8.19 4.01 -10.12
N LEU A 35 7.27 3.05 -10.03
CA LEU A 35 5.89 3.30 -9.58
C LEU A 35 5.82 3.53 -8.07
N ASN A 36 6.63 2.80 -7.29
CA ASN A 36 6.76 3.07 -5.86
C ASN A 36 7.34 4.47 -5.59
N LEU A 37 8.38 4.85 -6.36
CA LEU A 37 8.99 6.16 -6.24
C LEU A 37 8.02 7.28 -6.66
N LEU A 38 7.27 7.08 -7.74
CA LEU A 38 6.25 8.02 -8.19
C LEU A 38 5.12 8.16 -7.15
N LEU A 39 4.70 7.06 -6.53
CA LEU A 39 3.71 7.08 -5.45
C LEU A 39 4.24 7.85 -4.22
N LEU A 40 5.48 7.61 -3.81
CA LEU A 40 6.11 8.34 -2.72
C LEU A 40 6.20 9.84 -3.04
N ALA A 41 6.76 10.18 -4.20
CA ALA A 41 6.96 11.58 -4.62
C ALA A 41 5.65 12.35 -4.71
N SER A 42 4.59 11.74 -5.25
CA SER A 42 3.27 12.36 -5.32
C SER A 42 2.63 12.56 -3.94
N GLY A 43 2.79 11.61 -3.01
CA GLY A 43 2.30 11.77 -1.64
C GLY A 43 3.00 12.91 -0.90
N LEU A 44 4.33 12.98 -1.00
CA LEU A 44 5.12 14.07 -0.43
C LEU A 44 4.76 15.42 -1.06
N ALA A 45 4.58 15.47 -2.39
CA ALA A 45 4.14 16.69 -3.07
C ALA A 45 2.78 17.17 -2.54
N VAL A 46 1.80 16.28 -2.41
CA VAL A 46 0.49 16.60 -1.84
C VAL A 46 0.62 17.10 -0.39
N ALA A 47 1.43 16.45 0.44
CA ALA A 47 1.67 16.90 1.82
C ALA A 47 2.25 18.33 1.86
N THR A 48 3.27 18.61 1.05
CA THR A 48 3.89 19.94 0.97
C THR A 48 2.99 21.03 0.39
N LEU A 49 2.09 20.67 -0.53
CA LEU A 49 1.15 21.63 -1.12
C LEU A 49 0.02 21.99 -0.14
N ARG A 50 -0.33 21.07 0.76
CA ARG A 50 -1.34 21.30 1.81
C ARG A 50 -0.78 22.12 2.95
N GLU A 51 0.43 21.80 3.37
CA GLU A 51 1.14 22.49 4.43
C GLU A 51 2.59 22.75 3.98
N PRO A 52 2.87 23.95 3.45
CA PRO A 52 4.18 24.31 2.90
C PRO A 52 5.18 24.64 4.02
N ASP A 53 5.43 23.68 4.90
CA ASP A 53 6.43 23.72 5.95
C ASP A 53 7.49 22.62 5.71
N PRO A 54 8.80 22.96 5.68
CA PRO A 54 9.87 21.97 5.65
C PRO A 54 9.77 20.90 6.74
N ALA A 55 9.19 21.21 7.91
CA ALA A 55 8.97 20.24 8.97
C ALA A 55 7.97 19.14 8.56
N THR A 56 6.91 19.49 7.82
CA THR A 56 5.91 18.55 7.31
C THR A 56 6.54 17.57 6.31
N LEU A 57 7.39 18.06 5.40
CA LEU A 57 8.12 17.20 4.46
C LEU A 57 9.03 16.20 5.20
N ALA A 58 9.82 16.68 6.16
CA ALA A 58 10.70 15.85 6.96
C ALA A 58 9.93 14.80 7.76
N ALA A 59 8.80 15.19 8.35
CA ALA A 59 7.93 14.28 9.09
C ALA A 59 7.33 13.19 8.19
N CYS A 60 6.80 13.55 7.02
CA CYS A 60 6.24 12.58 6.07
C CYS A 60 7.29 11.58 5.56
N LEU A 61 8.50 12.07 5.25
CA LEU A 61 9.63 11.22 4.88
C LEU A 61 10.05 10.27 6.00
N ALA A 62 10.12 10.77 7.24
CA ALA A 62 10.47 9.95 8.40
C ALA A 62 9.41 8.86 8.65
N GLN A 63 8.12 9.19 8.53
CA GLN A 63 7.02 8.23 8.66
C GLN A 63 7.09 7.15 7.56
N ALA A 64 7.32 7.54 6.31
CA ALA A 64 7.47 6.62 5.19
C ALA A 64 8.68 5.68 5.36
N ALA A 65 9.82 6.23 5.79
CA ALA A 65 11.03 5.45 6.09
C ALA A 65 10.81 4.48 7.26
N MET A 66 10.09 4.92 8.30
CA MET A 66 9.77 4.08 9.45
C MET A 66 8.83 2.93 9.08
N ALA A 67 7.79 3.19 8.30
CA ALA A 67 6.89 2.14 7.79
C ALA A 67 7.63 1.13 6.92
N PHE A 68 8.48 1.60 6.00
CA PHE A 68 9.34 0.74 5.18
C PHE A 68 10.27 -0.10 6.04
N GLY A 69 10.99 0.52 6.98
CA GLY A 69 11.95 -0.16 7.87
C GLY A 69 11.28 -1.23 8.74
N LEU A 70 10.11 -0.91 9.31
CA LEU A 70 9.33 -1.84 10.12
C LEU A 70 8.90 -3.06 9.30
N LEU A 71 8.26 -2.86 8.14
CA LEU A 71 7.82 -3.98 7.32
C LEU A 71 8.99 -4.77 6.72
N TRP A 72 10.08 -4.10 6.38
CA TRP A 72 11.29 -4.77 5.92
C TRP A 72 11.90 -5.66 7.02
N ALA A 73 11.97 -5.16 8.25
CA ALA A 73 12.45 -5.92 9.41
C ALA A 73 11.54 -7.12 9.71
N LEU A 74 10.22 -6.93 9.70
CA LEU A 74 9.25 -8.02 9.86
C LEU A 74 9.39 -9.07 8.75
N ARG A 75 9.55 -8.63 7.50
CA ARG A 75 9.80 -9.53 6.37
C ARG A 75 11.10 -10.31 6.56
N ALA A 76 12.18 -9.66 6.97
CA ALA A 76 13.48 -10.30 7.20
C ALA A 76 13.40 -11.33 8.33
N LEU A 77 12.77 -10.97 9.46
CA LEU A 77 12.55 -11.87 10.59
C LEU A 77 11.69 -13.08 10.20
N TYR A 78 10.57 -12.85 9.51
CA TYR A 78 9.70 -13.92 9.03
C TYR A 78 10.45 -14.87 8.09
N THR A 79 11.22 -14.32 7.15
CA THR A 79 11.99 -15.12 6.18
C THR A 79 13.04 -15.98 6.89
N ARG A 80 13.72 -15.44 7.92
CA ARG A 80 14.69 -16.20 8.74
C ARG A 80 14.01 -17.32 9.53
N LEU A 81 12.84 -17.06 10.14
CA LEU A 81 12.14 -18.04 10.98
C LEU A 81 11.43 -19.14 10.18
N ARG A 82 10.90 -18.83 8.99
CA ARG A 82 10.07 -19.77 8.21
C ARG A 82 10.79 -20.33 6.97
N GLY A 83 11.96 -19.82 6.62
CA GLY A 83 12.71 -20.22 5.42
C GLY A 83 12.01 -19.88 4.10
N ARG A 84 10.94 -19.07 4.15
CA ARG A 84 10.12 -18.68 2.99
C ARG A 84 9.76 -17.21 3.09
N THR A 85 9.70 -16.53 1.96
CA THR A 85 9.26 -15.13 1.89
C THR A 85 7.75 -15.05 2.01
N GLY A 86 7.24 -14.41 3.07
CA GLY A 86 5.82 -14.13 3.25
C GLY A 86 5.36 -12.97 2.36
N LEU A 87 5.95 -11.79 2.56
CA LEU A 87 5.63 -10.57 1.83
C LEU A 87 6.70 -10.24 0.77
N GLY A 88 6.28 -9.81 -0.42
CA GLY A 88 7.17 -9.36 -1.48
C GLY A 88 7.90 -8.07 -1.09
N LEU A 89 9.12 -7.87 -1.60
CA LEU A 89 9.83 -6.59 -1.36
C LEU A 89 9.11 -5.42 -2.06
N GLY A 90 8.45 -5.68 -3.19
CA GLY A 90 7.61 -4.70 -3.87
C GLY A 90 6.48 -4.19 -2.97
N ASP A 91 5.81 -5.09 -2.25
CA ASP A 91 4.73 -4.75 -1.32
C ASP A 91 5.25 -3.89 -0.15
N VAL A 92 6.43 -4.22 0.40
CA VAL A 92 7.07 -3.43 1.46
C VAL A 92 7.37 -2.00 0.98
N LYS A 93 7.90 -1.87 -0.25
CA LYS A 93 8.16 -0.55 -0.87
C LYS A 93 6.87 0.22 -1.11
N PHE A 94 5.82 -0.46 -1.58
CA PHE A 94 4.51 0.15 -1.80
C PHE A 94 3.96 0.71 -0.49
N VAL A 95 3.99 -0.08 0.59
CA VAL A 95 3.47 0.36 1.89
C VAL A 95 4.27 1.55 2.45
N GLY A 96 5.60 1.54 2.30
CA GLY A 96 6.44 2.69 2.63
C GLY A 96 6.04 3.95 1.85
N ALA A 97 5.85 3.83 0.54
CA ALA A 97 5.42 4.93 -0.33
C ALA A 97 4.00 5.41 -0.01
N ALA A 98 3.07 4.49 0.24
CA ALA A 98 1.69 4.77 0.61
C ALA A 98 1.58 5.51 1.95
N THR A 99 2.51 5.29 2.88
CA THR A 99 2.53 5.98 4.18
C THR A 99 2.72 7.50 4.02
N ALA A 100 3.37 7.97 2.95
CA ALA A 100 3.45 9.41 2.66
C ALA A 100 2.10 10.05 2.33
N TRP A 101 1.08 9.24 2.00
CA TRP A 101 -0.28 9.71 1.70
C TRP A 101 -1.22 9.71 2.90
N ILE A 102 -1.08 8.72 3.77
CA ILE A 102 -2.04 8.43 4.85
C ILE A 102 -1.45 8.58 6.25
N GLY A 103 -0.16 8.91 6.33
CA GLY A 103 0.61 8.91 7.57
C GLY A 103 0.78 7.52 8.18
N LEU A 104 1.53 7.46 9.27
CA LEU A 104 1.74 6.21 10.00
C LEU A 104 0.46 5.73 10.70
N THR A 105 -0.44 6.64 11.05
CA THR A 105 -1.73 6.32 11.70
C THR A 105 -2.69 5.61 10.76
N GLY A 106 -2.64 5.90 9.45
CA GLY A 106 -3.43 5.19 8.43
C GLY A 106 -2.88 3.82 8.05
N LEU A 107 -1.63 3.52 8.38
CA LEU A 107 -0.96 2.28 7.98
C LEU A 107 -1.69 1.01 8.46
N PRO A 108 -2.13 0.88 9.74
CA PRO A 108 -2.89 -0.29 10.19
C PRO A 108 -4.19 -0.47 9.42
N PHE A 109 -4.89 0.63 9.09
CA PHE A 109 -6.13 0.60 8.33
C PHE A 109 -5.90 0.09 6.91
N LEU A 110 -4.86 0.60 6.23
CA LEU A 110 -4.47 0.12 4.89
C LEU A 110 -4.19 -1.38 4.90
N ILE A 111 -3.38 -1.86 5.86
CA ILE A 111 -3.01 -3.29 5.96
C ILE A 111 -4.24 -4.14 6.26
N LEU A 112 -5.13 -3.68 7.13
CA LEU A 112 -6.37 -4.39 7.48
C LEU A 112 -7.27 -4.55 6.25
N ILE A 113 -7.54 -3.46 5.52
CA ILE A 113 -8.37 -3.50 4.32
C ILE A 113 -7.72 -4.38 3.24
N ALA A 114 -6.42 -4.23 3.00
CA ALA A 114 -5.69 -5.03 2.01
C ALA A 114 -5.74 -6.53 2.35
N SER A 115 -5.46 -6.90 3.60
CA SER A 115 -5.48 -8.29 4.05
C SER A 115 -6.88 -8.91 4.00
N THR A 116 -7.91 -8.16 4.41
CA THR A 116 -9.30 -8.64 4.44
C THR A 116 -9.85 -8.84 3.04
N THR A 117 -9.60 -7.89 2.13
CA THR A 117 -10.03 -8.01 0.72
C THR A 117 -9.27 -9.11 -0.01
N ALA A 118 -7.97 -9.28 0.25
CA ALA A 118 -7.18 -10.39 -0.27
C ALA A 118 -7.70 -11.74 0.21
N LEU A 119 -8.01 -11.86 1.51
CA LEU A 119 -8.54 -13.09 2.10
C LEU A 119 -9.94 -13.41 1.56
N ALA A 120 -10.81 -12.42 1.42
CA ALA A 120 -12.13 -12.57 0.83
C ALA A 120 -12.03 -13.06 -0.63
N ALA A 121 -11.15 -12.45 -1.44
CA ALA A 121 -10.92 -12.88 -2.82
C ALA A 121 -10.39 -14.33 -2.89
N LEU A 122 -9.51 -14.70 -1.96
CA LEU A 122 -8.99 -16.06 -1.86
C LEU A 122 -10.10 -17.06 -1.46
N ALA A 123 -10.96 -16.71 -0.51
CA ALA A 123 -12.09 -17.53 -0.10
C ALA A 123 -13.09 -17.74 -1.23
N LEU A 124 -13.43 -16.67 -1.97
CA LEU A 124 -14.31 -16.76 -3.15
C LEU A 124 -13.70 -17.63 -4.25
N ALA A 125 -12.39 -17.53 -4.49
CA ALA A 125 -11.69 -18.39 -5.45
C ALA A 125 -11.75 -19.86 -5.03
N ALA A 126 -11.60 -20.17 -3.73
CA ALA A 126 -11.72 -21.52 -3.20
C ALA A 126 -13.14 -22.08 -3.39
N LEU A 127 -14.16 -21.28 -3.07
CA LEU A 127 -15.57 -21.65 -3.25
C LEU A 127 -15.94 -21.87 -4.72
N ALA A 128 -15.30 -21.14 -5.64
CA ALA A 128 -15.43 -21.34 -7.08
C ALA A 128 -14.66 -22.57 -7.61
N GLY A 129 -14.10 -23.41 -6.73
CA GLY A 129 -13.41 -24.65 -7.09
C GLY A 129 -11.99 -24.47 -7.59
N ARG A 130 -11.37 -23.27 -7.43
CA ARG A 130 -9.96 -23.10 -7.80
C ARG A 130 -9.07 -23.79 -6.79
N GLN A 131 -8.11 -24.58 -7.28
CA GLN A 131 -7.10 -25.21 -6.43
C GLN A 131 -6.13 -24.16 -5.90
N ILE A 132 -6.24 -23.85 -4.61
CA ILE A 132 -5.30 -22.98 -3.91
C ILE A 132 -4.15 -23.84 -3.42
N THR A 133 -3.15 -24.01 -4.28
CA THR A 133 -1.93 -24.73 -3.91
C THR A 133 -1.03 -23.84 -3.06
N ARG A 134 -0.10 -24.47 -2.34
CA ARG A 134 0.90 -23.79 -1.50
C ARG A 134 1.83 -22.86 -2.30
N GLU A 135 1.85 -23.00 -3.62
CA GLU A 135 2.63 -22.18 -4.56
C GLU A 135 1.83 -21.05 -5.20
N PHE A 136 0.52 -21.00 -4.96
CA PHE A 136 -0.33 -19.94 -5.45
C PHE A 136 0.07 -18.62 -4.78
N ARG A 137 0.77 -17.77 -5.53
CA ARG A 137 1.10 -16.40 -5.12
C ARG A 137 0.02 -15.46 -5.65
N LEU A 138 -0.85 -15.03 -4.74
CA LEU A 138 -1.83 -13.98 -5.00
C LEU A 138 -1.09 -12.64 -5.20
N PRO A 139 -1.33 -11.91 -6.30
CA PRO A 139 -0.81 -10.54 -6.46
C PRO A 139 -1.42 -9.66 -5.36
N PHE A 140 -0.59 -9.14 -4.46
CA PHE A 140 -1.04 -8.38 -3.29
C PHE A 140 -1.19 -6.88 -3.58
N GLY A 141 -0.52 -6.37 -4.63
CA GLY A 141 -0.56 -4.98 -5.07
C GLY A 141 -1.97 -4.42 -5.29
N PRO A 142 -2.91 -5.14 -5.95
CA PRO A 142 -4.29 -4.68 -6.10
C PRO A 142 -5.01 -4.46 -4.76
N PHE A 143 -4.77 -5.32 -3.77
CA PHE A 143 -5.40 -5.18 -2.46
C PHE A 143 -4.78 -4.05 -1.64
N LEU A 144 -3.46 -3.84 -1.77
CA LEU A 144 -2.78 -2.68 -1.21
C LEU A 144 -3.30 -1.36 -1.81
N ALA A 145 -3.55 -1.33 -3.12
CA ALA A 145 -4.18 -0.19 -3.78
C ALA A 145 -5.56 0.11 -3.16
N VAL A 146 -6.41 -0.90 -3.02
CA VAL A 146 -7.73 -0.74 -2.36
C VAL A 146 -7.57 -0.21 -0.94
N GLY A 147 -6.62 -0.73 -0.16
CA GLY A 147 -6.34 -0.25 1.19
C GLY A 147 -5.93 1.22 1.25
N LEU A 148 -5.08 1.68 0.32
CA LEU A 148 -4.67 3.09 0.23
C LEU A 148 -5.86 4.00 -0.07
N HIS A 149 -6.66 3.66 -1.09
CA HIS A 149 -7.84 4.44 -1.46
C HIS A 149 -8.87 4.48 -0.34
N ALA A 150 -9.12 3.35 0.32
CA ALA A 150 -10.03 3.29 1.46
C ALA A 150 -9.54 4.15 2.63
N ALA A 151 -8.24 4.14 2.93
CA ALA A 151 -7.66 4.95 4.00
C ALA A 151 -7.83 6.45 3.72
N LEU A 152 -7.58 6.89 2.48
CA LEU A 152 -7.77 8.28 2.05
C LEU A 152 -9.24 8.71 2.12
N LEU A 153 -10.17 7.86 1.68
CA LEU A 153 -11.62 8.10 1.80
C LEU A 153 -12.09 8.13 3.25
N ALA A 154 -11.44 7.39 4.13
CA ALA A 154 -11.69 7.43 5.57
C ALA A 154 -11.07 8.67 6.26
N GLY A 155 -10.39 9.54 5.51
CA GLY A 155 -9.79 10.78 6.02
C GLY A 155 -8.45 10.57 6.73
N HIS A 156 -7.75 9.45 6.49
CA HIS A 156 -6.39 9.29 6.98
C HIS A 156 -5.44 10.08 6.09
N ILE A 157 -4.80 11.09 6.69
CA ILE A 157 -3.91 12.03 6.04
C ILE A 157 -2.77 12.29 7.06
N PRO A 158 -1.51 12.41 6.62
CA PRO A 158 -0.38 12.69 7.51
C PRO A 158 -0.50 14.03 8.24
#